data_AF-A0A6A9SHB8-F1
#
_entry.id   AF-A0A6A9SHB8-F1
#
_cell.length_a   1.000
_cell.length_b   1.000
_cell.length_c   1.000
_cell.angle_alpha   90.00
_cell.angle_beta   90.00
_cell.angle_gamma   90.00
#
_symmetry.space_group_name_H-M   'P 1'
#
loop_
_entity.id
_entity.type
_entity.pdbx_description
1 polymer ?
#
loop_
_entity_poly.entity_id
_entity_poly.type
_entity_poly.pdbx_seq_one_letter_code
_entity_poly.pdbx_strand_id
1 'polypeptide(L)' 'MEAGAFVERWRSVISLALFSVVWASLQWDVLCGLVTEGFSAVETLSDAGMLVMLLLTLATTGYAVRQTLTEETEIS' A
#
# COMPACT_ATOMS: atom_id res chain seq x y z
N MET A 1 23.81 -18.25 -1.37
CA MET A 1 22.39 -18.66 -1.20
C MET A 1 21.69 -17.65 -0.30
N GLU A 2 21.70 -16.36 -0.64
CA GLU A 2 21.22 -15.28 0.25
C GLU A 2 19.89 -14.67 -0.22
N ALA A 3 19.53 -14.86 -1.49
CA ALA A 3 18.26 -14.40 -2.04
C ALA A 3 17.04 -15.05 -1.36
N GLY A 4 17.16 -16.29 -0.85
CA GLY A 4 16.05 -16.99 -0.19
C GLY A 4 15.59 -16.32 1.12
N ALA A 5 16.54 -15.95 1.98
CA ALA A 5 16.24 -15.31 3.26
C ALA A 5 15.75 -13.86 3.10
N PHE A 6 16.31 -13.13 2.14
CA PHE A 6 15.84 -11.78 1.79
C PHE A 6 14.41 -11.84 1.24
N VAL A 7 14.12 -12.78 0.31
CA VAL A 7 12.78 -12.97 -0.24
C VAL A 7 11.80 -13.39 0.84
N GLU A 8 12.13 -14.30 1.76
CA GLU A 8 11.21 -14.66 2.86
C GLU A 8 10.89 -13.48 3.78
N ARG A 9 11.88 -12.64 4.08
CA ARG A 9 11.69 -11.46 4.95
C ARG A 9 10.89 -10.36 4.27
N TRP A 10 11.17 -10.10 3.00
CA TRP A 10 10.45 -9.10 2.19
C TRP A 10 9.16 -9.63 1.58
N ARG A 11 8.90 -10.94 1.59
CA ARG A 11 7.67 -11.56 1.02
C ARG A 11 6.40 -10.92 1.57
N SER A 12 6.38 -10.62 2.87
CA SER A 12 5.23 -9.95 3.50
C SER A 12 5.01 -8.55 2.91
N VAL A 13 6.10 -7.78 2.81
CA VAL A 13 6.10 -6.41 2.25
C VAL A 13 5.75 -6.42 0.77
N ILE A 14 6.33 -7.34 -0.02
CA ILE A 14 6.06 -7.51 -1.45
C ILE A 14 4.60 -7.91 -1.66
N SER A 15 4.06 -8.80 -0.83
CA SER A 15 2.65 -9.19 -0.90
C SER A 15 1.73 -8.01 -0.58
N LEU A 16 2.05 -7.22 0.44
CA LEU A 16 1.32 -5.99 0.78
C LEU A 16 1.41 -4.94 -0.33
N ALA A 17 2.58 -4.76 -0.93
CA ALA A 17 2.79 -3.85 -2.04
C ALA A 17 1.99 -4.28 -3.28
N LEU A 18 2.04 -5.57 -3.63
CA LEU A 18 1.23 -6.13 -4.73
C LEU A 18 -0.26 -5.97 -4.45
N PHE A 19 -0.69 -6.23 -3.22
CA PHE A 19 -2.08 -6.04 -2.82
C PHE A 19 -2.51 -4.58 -2.96
N SER A 20 -1.67 -3.64 -2.53
CA SER A 20 -1.87 -2.20 -2.70
C SER A 20 -1.98 -1.79 -4.17
N VAL A 21 -1.12 -2.34 -5.05
CA VAL A 21 -1.15 -2.06 -6.51
C VAL A 21 -2.42 -2.61 -7.16
N VAL A 22 -2.82 -3.84 -6.82
CA VAL A 22 -4.07 -4.44 -7.31
C VAL A 22 -5.27 -3.63 -6.83
N TRP A 23 -5.26 -3.22 -5.57
CA TRP A 23 -6.32 -2.42 -4.96
C TRP A 23 -6.42 -1.03 -5.60
N ALA A 24 -5.29 -0.36 -5.82
CA ALA A 24 -5.22 0.91 -6.55
C ALA A 24 -5.67 0.78 -8.01
N SER A 25 -5.38 -0.35 -8.66
CA SER A 25 -5.87 -0.63 -10.02
C SER A 25 -7.38 -0.85 -10.05
N LEU A 26 -7.93 -1.49 -9.02
CA LEU A 26 -9.37 -1.71 -8.89
C LEU A 26 -10.12 -0.38 -8.65
N GLN A 27 -9.48 0.53 -7.91
CA GLN A 27 -9.98 1.88 -7.64
C GLN A 27 -9.49 2.91 -8.66
N TRP A 28 -8.86 2.49 -9.77
CA TRP A 28 -8.26 3.40 -10.73
C TRP A 28 -9.27 4.40 -11.30
N ASP A 29 -10.50 3.97 -11.53
CA ASP A 29 -11.59 4.83 -12.02
C ASP A 29 -11.93 5.94 -11.00
N VAL A 30 -12.04 5.58 -9.72
CA VAL A 30 -12.26 6.51 -8.59
C VAL A 30 -11.06 7.43 -8.38
N LEU A 31 -9.84 6.93 -8.51
CA LEU A 31 -8.60 7.71 -8.43
C LEU A 31 -8.49 8.70 -9.59
N CYS A 32 -8.82 8.28 -10.81
CA CYS A 32 -8.88 9.15 -11.97
C CYS A 32 -9.93 10.23 -11.76
N GLY A 33 -11.15 9.87 -11.34
CA GLY A 33 -12.20 10.83 -10.98
C GLY A 33 -11.75 11.80 -9.89
N LEU A 34 -11.08 11.30 -8.84
CA LEU A 34 -10.54 12.13 -7.76
C LEU A 34 -9.49 13.13 -8.26
N VAL A 35 -8.66 12.75 -9.24
CA VAL A 35 -7.63 13.62 -9.81
C VAL A 35 -8.23 14.63 -10.81
N THR A 36 -9.23 14.23 -11.59
CA THR A 36 -9.82 15.09 -12.63
C THR A 36 -10.90 16.02 -12.11
N GLU A 37 -11.73 15.55 -11.18
CA GLU A 37 -12.91 16.26 -10.65
C GLU A 37 -12.77 16.59 -9.15
N GLY A 38 -11.69 16.13 -8.51
CA GLY A 38 -11.43 16.38 -7.10
C GLY A 38 -12.31 15.53 -6.17
N PHE A 39 -12.51 16.00 -4.94
CA PHE A 39 -13.36 15.34 -3.95
C PHE A 39 -14.83 15.17 -4.40
N SER A 40 -15.23 15.82 -5.50
CA SER A 40 -16.56 15.71 -6.09
C SER A 40 -16.82 14.36 -6.77
N ALA A 41 -15.76 13.64 -7.17
CA ALA A 41 -15.87 12.29 -7.73
C ALA A 41 -16.12 11.21 -6.66
N VAL A 42 -15.97 11.55 -5.38
CA VAL A 42 -16.34 10.67 -4.27
C VAL A 42 -17.84 10.83 -4.03
N GLU A 43 -18.65 10.33 -4.97
CA GLU A 43 -20.12 10.43 -4.88
C GLU A 43 -20.69 9.53 -3.77
N THR A 44 -19.98 8.46 -3.40
CA THR A 44 -20.48 7.45 -2.46
C THR A 44 -19.63 7.35 -1.19
N LEU A 45 -20.28 7.18 -0.04
CA LEU A 45 -19.64 6.81 1.24
C LEU A 45 -18.77 5.54 1.09
N SER A 46 -19.16 4.66 0.17
CA SER A 46 -18.40 3.46 -0.22
C SER A 46 -17.04 3.81 -0.81
N ASP A 47 -16.97 4.80 -1.72
CA ASP A 47 -15.73 5.23 -2.38
C ASP A 47 -14.78 5.93 -1.39
N ALA A 48 -15.34 6.76 -0.50
CA ALA A 48 -14.59 7.37 0.59
C ALA A 48 -13.98 6.30 1.52
N GLY A 49 -14.77 5.30 1.93
CA GLY A 49 -14.29 4.19 2.78
C GLY A 49 -13.22 3.36 2.09
N MET A 50 -13.37 3.16 0.78
CA MET A 50 -12.42 2.46 -0.07
C MET A 50 -11.06 3.17 -0.19
N LEU A 51 -11.06 4.49 -0.34
CA LEU A 51 -9.86 5.33 -0.33
C LEU A 51 -9.16 5.33 1.02
N VAL A 52 -9.93 5.41 2.13
CA VAL A 52 -9.38 5.33 3.49
C VAL A 52 -8.73 3.97 3.75
N MET A 53 -9.36 2.87 3.30
CA MET A 53 -8.77 1.52 3.36
C MET A 53 -7.47 1.42 2.56
N LEU A 54 -7.42 2.02 1.37
CA LEU A 54 -6.21 2.07 0.56
C LEU A 54 -5.09 2.84 1.29
N LEU A 55 -5.40 4.01 1.86
CA LEU A 55 -4.45 4.80 2.65
C LEU A 55 -3.95 4.05 3.90
N LEU A 56 -4.83 3.36 4.61
CA LEU A 56 -4.46 2.53 5.76
C LEU A 56 -3.52 1.39 5.34
N THR A 57 -3.81 0.75 4.21
CA THR A 57 -2.98 -0.33 3.65
C THR A 57 -1.61 0.21 3.24
N LEU A 58 -1.54 1.40 2.64
CA LEU A 58 -0.29 2.08 2.31
C LEU A 58 0.50 2.46 3.57
N ALA A 59 -0.17 2.99 4.59
CA ALA A 59 0.45 3.37 5.86
C ALA A 59 1.01 2.16 6.61
N THR A 60 0.26 1.05 6.66
CA THR A 60 0.75 -0.22 7.25
C THR A 60 1.88 -0.83 6.45
N THR A 61 1.81 -0.80 5.12
CA THR A 61 2.92 -1.25 4.26
C THR A 61 4.17 -0.39 4.48
N GLY A 62 4.03 0.93 4.50
CA GLY A 62 5.14 1.85 4.78
C GLY A 62 5.71 1.67 6.17
N TYR A 63 4.88 1.41 7.18
CA TYR A 63 5.32 1.11 8.53
C TYR A 63 6.09 -0.22 8.59
N ALA A 64 5.59 -1.27 7.93
CA ALA A 64 6.27 -2.55 7.84
C ALA A 64 7.64 -2.42 7.15
N VAL A 65 7.72 -1.66 6.05
CA VAL A 65 8.99 -1.32 5.39
C VAL A 65 9.93 -0.61 6.36
N ARG A 66 9.43 0.40 7.09
CA ARG A 66 10.24 1.16 8.06
C ARG A 66 10.77 0.28 9.20
N GLN A 67 9.94 -0.61 9.73
CA GLN A 67 10.37 -1.59 10.73
C GLN A 67 11.46 -2.50 10.18
N THR A 68 11.25 -3.04 8.98
CA THR A 68 12.22 -3.93 8.34
C THR A 68 13.58 -3.25 8.17
N LEU A 69 13.59 -1.96 7.78
CA LEU A 69 14.80 -1.15 7.63
C LEU A 69 15.44 -0.72 8.97
N THR A 70 14.63 -0.51 10.01
CA THR A 70 15.12 -0.13 11.34
C THR A 70 15.78 -1.33 12.01
N GLU A 71 15.21 -2.54 11.86
CA GLU A 71 15.86 -3.78 12.29
C GLU A 71 17.20 -4.03 11.59
N GLU A 72 17.39 -3.59 10.34
CA GLU A 72 18.71 -3.66 9.67
C GLU A 72 19.73 -2.65 10.24
N THR A 73 19.27 -1.55 10.83
CA THR A 73 20.15 -0.50 11.38
C THR A 73 20.65 -0.84 12.79
N GLU A 74 19.88 -1.57 13.60
CA GLU A 74 20.30 -2.01 14.94
C GLU A 74 21.27 -3.20 14.96
N ILE A 75 21.44 -3.90 13.82
CA ILE A 75 22.30 -5.10 13.71
C ILE A 75 23.67 -4.76 13.06
N SER A 76 23.86 -3.53 12.56
CA SER A 76 25.13 -3.04 11.99
C SER A 76 25.99 -2.29 13.00
#